data_AF-A0A3P5X5P5-F1
#
_entry.id   AF-A0A3P5X5P5-F1
#
_cell.length_a   1.000
_cell.length_b   1.000
_cell.length_c   1.000
_cell.angle_alpha   90.00
_cell.angle_beta   90.00
_cell.angle_gamma   90.00
#
_symmetry.space_group_name_H-M   'P 1'
#
loop_
_entity.id
_entity.type
_entity.pdbx_description
1 polymer ?
#
loop_
_entity_poly.entity_id
_entity_poly.type
_entity_poly.pdbx_seq_one_letter_code
_entity_poly.pdbx_strand_id
1 'polypeptide(L)' 'MFSFQTFKDKRYWILLIPFIIVLIGISVFASNYFIENPLMAPIFLLLNAILFWGIYHLWKYVGDKNKEDS' A
#
# COMPACT_ATOMS: atom_id res chain seq x y z
N MET A 1 3.05 9.56 -12.45
CA MET A 1 3.03 10.96 -11.93
C MET A 1 2.28 10.97 -10.61
N PHE A 2 2.94 11.36 -9.52
CA PHE A 2 2.33 11.51 -8.21
C PHE A 2 1.44 12.76 -8.25
N SER A 3 0.16 12.61 -8.58
CA SER A 3 -0.80 13.72 -8.62
C SER A 3 -1.52 13.81 -7.29
N PHE A 4 -1.73 15.02 -6.76
CA PHE A 4 -2.55 15.26 -5.57
C PHE A 4 -4.00 14.74 -5.71
N GLN A 5 -4.44 14.40 -6.92
CA GLN A 5 -5.71 13.70 -7.16
C GLN A 5 -5.75 12.28 -6.60
N THR A 6 -4.61 11.58 -6.48
CA THR A 6 -4.53 10.22 -5.90
C THR A 6 -5.10 10.19 -4.48
N PHE A 7 -4.80 11.21 -3.67
CA PHE A 7 -5.29 11.34 -2.29
C PHE A 7 -6.76 11.75 -2.20
N LYS A 8 -7.38 12.21 -3.31
CA LYS A 8 -8.82 12.44 -3.38
C LYS A 8 -9.60 11.20 -3.86
N ASP A 9 -8.92 10.15 -4.30
CA ASP A 9 -9.56 8.94 -4.80
C ASP A 9 -10.10 8.08 -3.64
N LYS A 10 -11.40 7.76 -3.67
CA LYS A 10 -12.02 6.88 -2.67
C LYS A 10 -11.36 5.50 -2.65
N ARG A 11 -10.91 4.98 -3.80
CA ARG A 11 -10.25 3.67 -3.91
C ARG A 11 -8.91 3.66 -3.15
N TYR A 12 -8.20 4.78 -3.14
CA TYR A 12 -6.95 4.94 -2.40
C TYR A 12 -7.19 4.79 -0.89
N TRP A 13 -8.20 5.49 -0.34
CA TRP A 13 -8.52 5.43 1.09
C TRP A 13 -9.04 4.06 1.54
N ILE A 14 -9.83 3.38 0.69
CA ILE A 14 -10.30 2.01 0.97
C ILE A 14 -9.13 1.02 1.09
N LEU A 15 -8.09 1.18 0.27
CA LEU A 15 -6.86 0.38 0.36
C LEU A 15 -5.97 0.80 1.53
N LEU A 16 -5.87 2.10 1.79
CA LEU A 16 -4.93 2.66 2.76
C LEU A 16 -5.24 2.22 4.20
N ILE A 17 -6.51 2.21 4.59
CA ILE A 17 -6.94 1.83 5.94
C ILE A 17 -6.51 0.39 6.30
N PRO A 18 -6.88 -0.66 5.54
CA PRO A 18 -6.45 -2.02 5.84
C PRO A 18 -4.93 -2.18 5.72
N PHE A 19 -4.28 -1.47 4.80
CA PHE A 19 -2.83 -1.47 4.69
C PHE A 19 -2.14 -0.96 5.97
N ILE A 20 -2.60 0.17 6.53
CA ILE A 20 -2.07 0.71 7.78
C ILE A 20 -2.30 -0.26 8.95
N ILE A 21 -3.47 -0.89 9.04
CA ILE A 21 -3.79 -1.86 10.10
C ILE A 21 -2.82 -3.05 10.06
N VAL A 22 -2.58 -3.61 8.88
CA VAL A 22 -1.63 -4.73 8.70
C VAL A 22 -0.21 -4.29 9.03
N LEU A 23 0.20 -3.09 8.60
CA LEU A 23 1.54 -2.57 8.83
C LEU A 23 1.82 -2.34 10.32
N ILE A 24 0.85 -1.80 11.06
CA ILE A 24 0.93 -1.66 12.53
C ILE A 24 0.96 -3.04 13.19
N GLY A 25 0.09 -3.95 12.78
CA GLY A 25 0.06 -5.31 13.32
C GLY A 25 1.43 -6.01 13.18
N ILE A 26 2.00 -5.99 11.98
CA ILE A 26 3.31 -6.61 11.72
C ILE A 26 4.41 -5.90 12.52
N SER A 27 4.38 -4.58 12.62
CA SER A 27 5.36 -3.83 13.42
C SER A 27 5.34 -4.23 14.90
N VAL A 28 4.15 -4.47 15.47
CA VAL A 28 3.99 -4.88 16.86
C VAL A 28 4.37 -6.35 17.07
N PHE A 29 3.83 -7.26 16.26
CA PHE A 29 4.02 -8.71 16.44
C PHE A 29 5.41 -9.20 15.99
N ALA A 30 6.03 -8.54 15.00
CA ALA A 30 7.37 -8.86 14.53
C ALA A 30 8.43 -7.87 15.04
N SER A 31 8.16 -7.11 16.11
CA SER A 31 9.09 -6.11 16.61
C SER A 31 10.46 -6.70 16.97
N ASN A 32 10.49 -7.86 17.63
CA ASN A 32 11.73 -8.57 17.97
C ASN A 32 12.56 -8.93 16.73
N TYR A 33 11.91 -9.36 15.65
CA TYR A 33 12.59 -9.68 14.38
C TYR A 33 13.27 -8.46 13.76
N PHE A 34 12.60 -7.30 13.81
CA PHE A 34 13.17 -6.05 13.29
C PHE A 34 14.27 -5.46 14.21
N ILE A 35 14.20 -5.71 15.52
CA ILE A 35 15.26 -5.34 16.47
C ILE A 35 16.53 -6.15 16.18
N GLU A 36 16.39 -7.46 15.94
CA GLU A 36 17.50 -8.35 15.59
C GLU A 36 18.09 -8.06 14.20
N ASN A 37 17.26 -7.60 13.26
CA ASN A 37 17.65 -7.32 11.88
C ASN A 37 17.22 -5.91 11.44
N PRO A 38 17.94 -4.84 11.85
CA PRO A 38 17.52 -3.46 11.65
C PRO A 38 17.40 -3.05 10.17
N LEU A 39 18.11 -3.73 9.26
CA LEU A 39 17.99 -3.51 7.81
C LEU A 39 16.68 -4.07 7.23
N MET A 40 16.02 -5.02 7.90
CA MET A 40 14.78 -5.60 7.40
C MET A 40 13.61 -4.63 7.54
N ALA A 41 13.62 -3.72 8.51
CA ALA A 41 12.56 -2.72 8.68
C ALA A 41 12.42 -1.78 7.46
N PRO A 42 13.48 -1.10 6.98
CA PRO A 42 13.37 -0.26 5.80
C PRO A 42 13.08 -1.07 4.52
N ILE A 43 13.66 -2.28 4.37
CA ILE A 43 13.36 -3.16 3.23
C ILE A 43 11.88 -3.53 3.22
N PHE A 44 11.34 -3.95 4.36
CA PHE A 44 9.95 -4.31 4.52
C PHE A 44 9.01 -3.13 4.20
N LEU A 45 9.32 -1.94 4.71
CA LEU A 45 8.57 -0.72 4.39
C LEU A 45 8.58 -0.43 2.88
N LEU A 46 9.73 -0.53 2.24
CA LEU A 46 9.89 -0.23 0.82
C LEU A 46 9.13 -1.24 -0.05
N LEU A 47 9.20 -2.52 0.29
CA LEU A 47 8.49 -3.60 -0.40
C LEU A 47 6.97 -3.45 -0.25
N ASN A 48 6.49 -3.11 0.95
CA ASN A 48 5.09 -2.82 1.20
C ASN A 48 4.61 -1.57 0.44
N ALA A 49 5.41 -0.51 0.39
CA ALA A 49 5.07 0.69 -0.37
C ALA A 49 4.93 0.40 -1.86
N ILE A 50 5.85 -0.38 -2.45
CA ILE A 50 5.79 -0.81 -3.86
C ILE A 50 4.55 -1.66 -4.11
N LEU A 51 4.26 -2.64 -3.24
CA LEU A 51 3.09 -3.50 -3.36
C LEU A 51 1.79 -2.71 -3.27
N PHE A 52 1.67 -1.83 -2.29
CA PHE A 52 0.52 -0.95 -2.13
C PHE A 52 0.28 -0.10 -3.38
N TRP A 53 1.35 0.51 -3.89
CA TRP A 53 1.30 1.34 -5.08
C TRP A 53 0.90 0.54 -6.32
N GLY A 54 1.45 -0.66 -6.48
CA GLY A 54 1.13 -1.59 -7.56
C GLY A 54 -0.34 -2.00 -7.55
N ILE A 55 -0.85 -2.43 -6.40
CA ILE A 55 -2.25 -2.85 -6.24
C ILE A 55 -3.20 -1.66 -6.51
N TYR A 56 -2.90 -0.48 -5.97
CA TYR A 56 -3.70 0.72 -6.21
C TYR A 56 -3.78 1.06 -7.70
N HIS A 57 -2.64 1.10 -8.39
CA HIS A 57 -2.63 1.43 -9.82
C HIS A 57 -3.28 0.35 -10.68
N LEU A 58 -3.10 -0.92 -10.34
CA LEU A 58 -3.75 -2.02 -11.03
C LEU A 58 -5.27 -1.95 -10.86
N TRP A 59 -5.75 -1.73 -9.64
CA TRP A 59 -7.18 -1.61 -9.38
C TRP A 59 -7.78 -0.38 -10.06
N LYS A 60 -7.05 0.74 -10.06
CA LYS A 60 -7.45 1.93 -10.81
C LYS A 60 -7.54 1.64 -12.31
N TYR A 61 -6.50 1.05 -12.91
CA TYR A 61 -6.46 0.72 -14.32
C TYR A 61 -7.61 -0.20 -14.74
N VAL A 62 -7.84 -1.29 -14.01
CA VAL A 62 -8.95 -2.21 -14.29
C VAL A 62 -10.30 -1.49 -14.12
N GLY A 63 -10.45 -0.70 -13.07
CA GLY A 63 -11.69 0.03 -12.79
C GLY A 63 -11.96 1.22 -13.72
N ASP A 64 -10.97 1.67 -14.49
CA ASP A 64 -11.11 2.71 -15.51
C ASP A 64 -11.36 2.06 -16.87
N LYS A 65 -10.67 0.96 -17.21
CA LYS A 65 -10.94 0.17 -18.42
C LYS A 65 -12.40 -0.32 -18.47
N ASN A 66 -12.92 -0.82 -17.36
CA ASN A 66 -14.32 -1.28 -17.29
C ASN A 66 -15.34 -0.15 -17.53
N LYS A 67 -14.96 1.12 -17.39
CA LYS A 67 -15.84 2.27 -17.68
C LYS A 67 -15.77 2.75 -19.13
N GLU A 68 -14.68 2.48 -19.83
CA GLU A 68 -14.57 2.75 -21.28
C GLU A 68 -15.32 1.71 -22.11
N ASP A 69 -15.41 0.47 -21.61
CA ASP A 69 -16.15 -0.64 -22.25
C ASP A 69 -17.66 -0.68 -21.89
N SER A 70 -18.17 0.28 -21.09
CA SER A 70 -19.59 0.38 -20.68
C SER A 70 -20.30 1.59 -21.30
#